data_AF-A0AAD2E476-F1
#
_entry.id   AF-A0AAD2E476-F1
#
_cell.length_a   1.000
_cell.length_b   1.000
_cell.length_c   1.000
_cell.angle_alpha   90.00
_cell.angle_beta   90.00
_cell.angle_gamma   90.00
#
_symmetry.space_group_name_H-M   'P 1'
#
loop_
_entity.id
_entity.type
_entity.pdbx_description
1 polymer ?
#
loop_
_entity_poly.entity_id
_entity_poly.type
_entity_poly.pdbx_seq_one_letter_code
_entity_poly.pdbx_strand_id
1 'polypeptide(L)'
;MKIRSYGKVSAKWVPIFSICFFFLGMLFTNKLWAPSLESNNQLIAQHRREQELQIVSEDCNTKKKKAGDRDKNVMNEVYKTHEAIQSLDKSISMLQMELAATRGVQEKGRTDNLAVNSKGGASRKKAFMVIGINTAFSSRKRRDSVRETWMPQGEQLQRLEQEKGIVVRFMIGHSATSNSILDRALDSEEAQHKDFLRLEHVEGYHELSAKTKIFFTTAAAKWDAEFFVKVDDDVHVNLGTLAATLARHRSKPRVYIGCMKSGPVLSKTNVKYHEPEYWKFGEEGNKYFRHATGQIYAISKDLANYISINQHILHKYANEDVSLGAWFIGLEIEHIDERSMCCGTPPDCEWKEQAGNVCIASFDWSCSGICKSVEKIKFVHERCSEGEEALWNALL
;
A
#
# COMPACT_ATOMS: atom_id res chain seq x y z
N MET A 1 80.91 7.32 -30.50
CA MET A 1 80.62 6.18 -29.62
C MET A 1 79.11 6.12 -29.38
N LYS A 2 78.48 4.98 -29.70
CA LYS A 2 77.07 4.59 -29.52
C LYS A 2 75.98 5.34 -30.32
N ILE A 3 75.73 4.84 -31.52
CA ILE A 3 74.45 4.94 -32.23
C ILE A 3 73.46 4.00 -31.54
N ARG A 4 72.32 4.51 -31.05
CA ARG A 4 71.21 3.70 -30.51
C ARG A 4 70.12 3.61 -31.57
N SER A 5 70.03 2.45 -32.21
CA SER A 5 68.95 2.06 -33.12
C SER A 5 67.66 1.87 -32.32
N TYR A 6 66.61 2.62 -32.68
CA TYR A 6 65.24 2.31 -32.26
C TYR A 6 64.65 1.33 -33.28
N GLY A 7 64.58 0.05 -32.93
CA GLY A 7 63.86 -0.95 -33.71
C GLY A 7 62.38 -0.62 -33.74
N LYS A 8 61.83 -0.33 -34.92
CA LYS A 8 60.38 -0.21 -35.13
C LYS A 8 59.75 -1.60 -35.00
N VAL A 9 58.85 -1.76 -34.02
CA VAL A 9 58.02 -2.97 -33.90
C VAL A 9 57.05 -2.98 -35.08
N SER A 10 57.09 -4.05 -35.86
CA SER A 10 56.19 -4.25 -37.02
C SER A 10 54.74 -4.40 -36.55
N ALA A 11 53.81 -3.67 -37.19
CA ALA A 11 52.38 -3.65 -36.87
C ALA A 11 51.69 -5.03 -36.89
N LYS A 12 52.35 -6.05 -37.44
CA LYS A 12 51.89 -7.46 -37.43
C LYS A 12 51.96 -8.12 -36.04
N TRP A 13 52.72 -7.55 -35.09
CA TRP A 13 52.87 -8.11 -33.73
C TRP A 13 51.88 -7.52 -32.70
N VAL A 14 51.21 -6.42 -33.04
CA VAL A 14 50.21 -5.76 -32.18
C VAL A 14 49.06 -6.70 -31.75
N PRO A 15 48.44 -7.51 -32.64
CA PRO A 15 47.35 -8.40 -32.20
C PRO A 15 47.84 -9.52 -31.26
N ILE A 16 49.08 -9.98 -31.39
CA ILE A 16 49.65 -11.04 -30.55
C ILE A 16 49.91 -10.54 -29.12
N PHE A 17 50.44 -9.32 -28.98
CA PHE A 17 50.61 -8.71 -27.66
C PHE A 17 49.25 -8.42 -26.99
N SER A 18 48.25 -7.96 -27.74
CA SER A 18 46.92 -7.68 -27.20
C SER A 18 46.20 -8.93 -26.67
N ILE A 19 46.36 -10.08 -27.34
CA ILE A 19 45.78 -11.35 -26.90
C ILE A 19 46.49 -11.86 -25.63
N CYS A 20 47.81 -11.72 -25.54
CA CYS A 20 48.57 -12.12 -24.34
C CYS A 20 48.18 -11.29 -23.10
N PHE A 21 47.94 -9.98 -23.25
CA PHE A 21 47.45 -9.14 -22.14
C PHE A 21 46.00 -9.45 -21.75
N PHE A 22 45.15 -9.87 -22.69
CA PHE A 22 43.77 -10.27 -22.40
C PHE A 22 43.71 -11.55 -21.55
N PHE A 23 44.53 -12.56 -21.86
CA PHE A 23 44.61 -13.78 -21.06
C PHE A 23 45.30 -13.57 -19.70
N LEU A 24 46.30 -12.69 -19.60
CA LEU A 24 46.87 -12.29 -18.31
C LEU A 24 45.84 -11.56 -17.43
N GLY A 25 44.98 -10.73 -18.03
CA GLY A 25 43.88 -10.05 -17.36
C GLY A 25 42.82 -11.00 -16.80
N MET A 26 42.46 -12.06 -17.55
CA MET A 26 41.52 -13.10 -17.07
C MET A 26 42.08 -13.93 -15.91
N LEU A 27 43.40 -14.14 -15.84
CA LEU A 27 44.03 -14.85 -14.71
C LEU A 27 44.07 -14.01 -13.43
N PHE A 28 44.09 -12.69 -13.53
CA PHE A 28 44.02 -11.79 -12.37
C PHE A 28 42.59 -11.51 -11.89
N THR A 29 41.58 -11.56 -12.76
CA THR A 29 40.18 -11.38 -12.36
C THR A 29 39.54 -12.64 -11.76
N ASN A 30 39.94 -13.84 -12.22
CA ASN A 30 39.42 -15.11 -11.68
C ASN A 30 40.04 -15.55 -10.34
N LYS A 31 41.08 -14.86 -9.83
CA LYS A 31 41.67 -15.14 -8.50
C LYS A 31 41.07 -14.32 -7.36
N LEU A 32 40.15 -13.39 -7.65
CA LEU A 32 39.60 -12.47 -6.65
C LEU A 32 38.20 -12.82 -6.13
N TRP A 33 37.50 -13.80 -6.73
CA TRP A 33 36.16 -14.21 -6.29
C TRP A 33 36.05 -15.74 -6.15
N ALA A 34 36.51 -16.24 -5.01
CA ALA A 34 36.02 -17.49 -4.39
C ALA A 34 36.07 -17.30 -2.86
N PRO A 35 34.97 -17.56 -2.12
CA PRO A 35 34.87 -17.23 -0.70
C PRO A 35 35.49 -18.32 0.17
N SER A 36 36.41 -17.96 1.06
CA SER A 36 36.80 -18.77 2.22
C SER A 36 36.48 -18.02 3.51
N LEU A 37 35.57 -18.63 4.26
CA LEU A 37 35.14 -18.28 5.61
C LEU A 37 36.30 -18.47 6.62
N GLU A 38 36.21 -17.72 7.72
CA GLU A 38 36.79 -17.94 9.05
C GLU A 38 38.15 -17.32 9.46
N SER A 39 38.07 -16.68 10.64
CA SER A 39 39.13 -16.31 11.58
C SER A 39 40.14 -15.26 11.13
N ASN A 40 39.76 -13.97 11.13
CA ASN A 40 40.68 -12.85 11.46
C ASN A 40 40.04 -11.46 11.66
N ASN A 41 38.72 -11.31 11.48
CA ASN A 41 38.06 -9.99 11.60
C ASN A 41 37.69 -9.55 13.03
N GLN A 42 37.93 -10.38 14.05
CA GLN A 42 37.58 -10.05 15.44
C GLN A 42 38.65 -9.18 16.13
N LEU A 43 39.92 -9.28 15.74
CA LEU A 43 41.01 -8.49 16.31
C LEU A 43 41.12 -7.06 15.73
N ILE A 44 40.67 -6.85 14.49
CA ILE A 44 40.74 -5.53 13.83
C ILE A 44 39.55 -4.63 14.22
N ALA A 45 38.40 -5.21 14.56
CA ALA A 45 37.21 -4.47 15.00
C ALA A 45 37.32 -3.92 16.44
N GLN A 46 38.05 -4.61 17.32
CA GLN A 46 38.32 -4.11 18.68
C GLN A 46 39.31 -2.94 18.69
N HIS A 47 40.37 -3.01 17.88
CA HIS A 47 41.38 -1.95 17.86
C HIS A 47 40.87 -0.64 17.22
N ARG A 48 39.90 -0.73 16.30
CA ARG A 48 39.24 0.44 15.71
C ARG A 48 38.27 1.15 16.67
N ARG A 49 37.59 0.39 17.55
CA ARG A 49 36.72 0.97 18.60
C ARG A 49 37.51 1.67 19.70
N GLU A 50 38.70 1.18 20.05
CA GLU A 50 39.57 1.87 21.01
C GLU A 50 40.22 3.13 20.43
N GLN A 51 40.54 3.16 19.13
CA GLN A 51 41.04 4.38 18.46
C GLN A 51 39.94 5.44 18.23
N GLU A 52 38.68 5.05 17.95
CA GLU A 52 37.57 6.01 17.85
C GLU A 52 37.16 6.60 19.21
N LEU A 53 37.31 5.84 20.31
CA LEU A 53 37.10 6.35 21.67
C LEU A 53 38.22 7.31 22.13
N GLN A 54 39.44 7.17 21.62
CA GLN A 54 40.54 8.11 21.89
C GLN A 54 40.49 9.38 21.03
N ILE A 55 40.01 9.31 19.78
CA ILE A 55 39.91 10.49 18.90
C ILE A 55 38.82 11.47 19.33
N VAL A 56 37.80 11.02 20.08
CA VAL A 56 36.76 11.90 20.65
C VAL A 56 37.21 12.57 21.97
N SER A 57 38.36 12.17 22.54
CA SER A 57 38.85 12.64 23.83
C SER A 57 39.81 13.85 23.77
N GLU A 58 40.35 14.20 22.60
CA GLU A 58 41.60 14.99 22.57
C GLU A 58 41.58 16.24 21.66
N ASP A 59 40.43 16.89 21.49
CA ASP A 59 40.42 18.21 20.84
C ASP A 59 39.57 19.23 21.60
N CYS A 60 40.05 19.59 22.79
CA CYS A 60 39.64 20.82 23.45
C CYS A 60 40.82 21.46 24.19
N ASN A 61 41.66 22.20 23.44
CA ASN A 61 42.46 23.35 23.93
C ASN A 61 43.31 23.87 22.75
N THR A 62 42.94 24.90 21.98
CA THR A 62 42.85 26.29 22.42
C THR A 62 42.56 27.18 21.19
N LYS A 63 41.53 28.04 21.27
CA LYS A 63 41.59 29.48 20.95
C LYS A 63 40.18 30.10 21.07
N LYS A 64 39.96 30.79 22.18
CA LYS A 64 38.80 31.65 22.42
C LYS A 64 38.67 32.72 21.32
N LYS A 65 37.51 32.76 20.66
CA LYS A 65 36.81 34.00 20.28
C LYS A 65 35.29 33.75 20.13
N LYS A 66 34.55 34.23 21.13
CA LYS A 66 33.10 34.54 21.22
C LYS A 66 32.12 33.81 20.27
N ALA A 67 31.53 32.70 20.72
CA ALA A 67 30.25 32.16 20.20
C ALA A 67 29.51 31.23 21.19
N GLY A 68 29.76 31.31 22.49
CA GLY A 68 29.35 30.27 23.46
C GLY A 68 27.92 30.34 24.02
N ASP A 69 27.14 31.36 23.67
CA ASP A 69 25.83 31.63 24.32
C ASP A 69 24.63 31.45 23.38
N ARG A 70 24.86 31.34 22.07
CA ARG A 70 23.79 31.21 21.06
C ARG A 70 23.42 29.76 20.78
N ASP A 71 24.40 28.86 20.60
CA ASP A 71 24.13 27.47 20.22
C ASP A 71 23.55 26.61 21.35
N LYS A 72 23.92 26.89 22.61
CA LYS A 72 23.30 26.24 23.78
C LYS A 72 21.84 26.65 23.97
N ASN A 73 21.49 27.89 23.63
CA ASN A 73 20.11 28.36 23.66
C ASN A 73 19.26 27.71 22.57
N VAL A 74 19.79 27.58 21.35
CA VAL A 74 19.07 26.95 20.24
C VAL A 74 18.79 25.47 20.50
N MET A 75 19.76 24.69 20.97
CA MET A 75 19.53 23.27 21.29
C MET A 75 18.55 23.07 22.47
N ASN A 76 18.59 23.96 23.46
CA ASN A 76 17.64 23.95 24.58
C ASN A 76 16.22 24.36 24.12
N GLU A 77 16.09 25.31 23.20
CA GLU A 77 14.82 25.67 22.57
C GLU A 77 14.25 24.53 21.72
N VAL A 78 15.09 23.83 20.95
CA VAL A 78 14.66 22.67 20.16
C VAL A 78 14.17 21.55 21.08
N TYR A 79 14.87 21.27 22.18
CA TYR A 79 14.45 20.28 23.16
C TYR A 79 13.10 20.64 23.81
N LYS A 80 12.94 21.91 24.24
CA LYS A 80 11.67 22.41 24.78
C LYS A 80 10.53 22.36 23.76
N THR A 81 10.83 22.59 22.48
CA THR A 81 9.83 22.51 21.40
C THR A 81 9.39 21.06 21.19
N HIS A 82 10.33 20.11 21.23
CA HIS A 82 10.00 18.69 21.14
C HIS A 82 9.17 18.21 22.34
N GLU A 83 9.50 18.67 23.55
CA GLU A 83 8.75 18.37 24.77
C GLU A 83 7.33 18.96 24.72
N ALA A 84 7.19 20.19 24.18
CA ALA A 84 5.89 20.82 23.95
C ALA A 84 5.04 20.07 22.91
N ILE A 85 5.65 19.60 21.81
CA ILE A 85 4.97 18.79 20.78
C ILE A 85 4.51 17.46 21.37
N GLN A 86 5.35 16.75 22.12
CA GLN A 86 4.98 15.50 22.78
C GLN A 86 3.86 15.70 23.82
N SER A 87 3.91 16.79 24.58
CA SER A 87 2.85 17.15 25.53
C SER A 87 1.54 17.46 24.80
N LEU A 88 1.61 18.11 23.65
CA LEU A 88 0.44 18.42 22.83
C LEU A 88 -0.17 17.14 22.23
N ASP A 89 0.65 16.24 21.68
CA ASP A 89 0.19 14.95 21.14
C ASP A 89 -0.46 14.08 22.21
N LYS A 90 0.08 14.09 23.43
CA LYS A 90 -0.51 13.42 24.59
C LYS A 90 -1.86 14.04 24.97
N SER A 91 -1.95 15.36 24.93
CA SER A 91 -3.19 16.09 25.21
C SER A 91 -4.26 15.83 24.14
N ILE A 92 -3.87 15.80 22.85
CA ILE A 92 -4.76 15.43 21.73
C ILE A 92 -5.26 14.00 21.90
N SER A 93 -4.37 13.06 22.23
CA SER A 93 -4.73 11.66 22.47
C SER A 93 -5.68 11.49 23.65
N MET A 94 -5.46 12.24 24.74
CA MET A 94 -6.36 12.27 25.90
C MET A 94 -7.72 12.86 25.55
N LEU A 95 -7.77 13.99 24.84
CA LEU A 95 -9.01 14.61 24.40
C LEU A 95 -9.78 13.72 23.41
N GLN A 96 -9.09 12.97 22.55
CA GLN A 96 -9.71 11.99 21.66
C GLN A 96 -10.31 10.81 22.44
N MET A 97 -9.61 10.30 23.45
CA MET A 97 -10.14 9.27 24.35
C MET A 97 -11.33 9.77 25.16
N GLU A 98 -11.28 11.01 25.67
CA GLU A 98 -12.36 11.63 26.43
C GLU A 98 -13.58 11.93 25.55
N LEU A 99 -13.38 12.37 24.30
CA LEU A 99 -14.44 12.52 23.31
C LEU A 99 -15.08 11.16 22.98
N ALA A 100 -14.29 10.10 22.82
CA ALA A 100 -14.79 8.75 22.60
C ALA A 100 -15.57 8.21 23.81
N ALA A 101 -15.07 8.44 25.03
CA ALA A 101 -15.76 8.07 26.26
C ALA A 101 -17.08 8.86 26.45
N THR A 102 -17.08 10.16 26.14
CA THR A 102 -18.27 11.02 26.22
C THR A 102 -19.33 10.62 25.18
N ARG A 103 -18.91 10.22 23.97
CA ARG A 103 -19.80 9.62 22.96
C ARG A 103 -20.38 8.29 23.44
N GLY A 104 -19.57 7.43 24.06
CA GLY A 104 -20.04 6.19 24.68
C GLY A 104 -21.03 6.42 25.83
N VAL A 105 -20.87 7.49 26.61
CA VAL A 105 -21.80 7.89 27.68
C VAL A 105 -23.09 8.52 27.12
N GLN A 106 -23.04 9.28 26.01
CA GLN A 106 -24.24 9.76 25.32
C GLN A 106 -25.06 8.61 24.69
N GLU A 107 -24.42 7.53 24.25
CA GLU A 107 -25.11 6.31 23.79
C GLU A 107 -25.73 5.51 24.94
N LYS A 108 -25.10 5.48 26.12
CA LYS A 108 -25.61 4.81 27.33
C LYS A 108 -26.65 5.63 28.11
N GLY A 109 -26.61 6.96 28.05
CA GLY A 109 -27.59 7.86 28.69
C GLY A 109 -28.88 8.03 27.89
N ARG A 110 -28.91 7.59 26.62
CA ARG A 110 -30.10 7.58 25.77
C ARG A 110 -30.97 6.33 25.95
N THR A 111 -30.49 5.34 26.70
CA THR A 111 -31.15 4.03 26.87
C THR A 111 -32.18 4.00 28.01
N ASP A 112 -32.20 4.99 28.92
CA ASP A 112 -33.11 4.97 30.08
C ASP A 112 -34.37 5.86 29.95
N ASN A 113 -34.57 6.58 28.84
CA ASN A 113 -35.76 7.43 28.61
C ASN A 113 -36.48 7.19 27.27
N LEU A 114 -36.35 5.99 26.69
CA LEU A 114 -37.07 5.59 25.47
C LEU A 114 -37.94 4.35 25.70
N ALA A 115 -38.79 4.39 26.72
CA ALA A 115 -40.10 3.77 26.61
C ALA A 115 -40.98 4.73 25.77
N VAL A 116 -41.56 4.24 24.68
CA VAL A 116 -42.44 4.98 23.75
C VAL A 116 -41.70 5.79 22.66
N ASN A 117 -41.08 5.09 21.71
CA ASN A 117 -41.34 5.26 20.26
C ASN A 117 -40.39 4.36 19.45
N SER A 118 -40.90 3.21 19.04
CA SER A 118 -40.30 2.37 18.01
C SER A 118 -40.36 3.08 16.66
N LYS A 119 -39.39 3.96 16.37
CA LYS A 119 -39.00 4.28 14.99
C LYS A 119 -37.73 3.50 14.69
N GLY A 120 -37.88 2.45 13.89
CA GLY A 120 -36.81 1.51 13.54
C GLY A 120 -35.57 2.22 13.02
N GLY A 121 -34.40 1.87 13.55
CA GLY A 121 -33.14 2.17 12.88
C GLY A 121 -33.22 1.59 11.48
N ALA A 122 -33.01 2.43 10.46
CA ALA A 122 -33.07 1.98 9.09
C ALA A 122 -32.16 0.76 8.91
N SER A 123 -32.72 -0.38 8.50
CA SER A 123 -31.94 -1.58 8.25
C SER A 123 -30.90 -1.27 7.17
N ARG A 124 -29.62 -1.60 7.45
CA ARG A 124 -28.53 -1.44 6.47
C ARG A 124 -28.91 -2.13 5.16
N LYS A 125 -28.57 -1.51 4.03
CA LYS A 125 -28.87 -2.07 2.70
C LYS A 125 -28.08 -3.38 2.54
N LYS A 126 -28.79 -4.47 2.20
CA LYS A 126 -28.14 -5.74 1.88
C LYS A 126 -27.40 -5.63 0.55
N ALA A 127 -26.24 -6.25 0.47
CA ALA A 127 -25.44 -6.34 -0.74
C ALA A 127 -24.71 -7.69 -0.77
N PHE A 128 -24.35 -8.16 -1.96
CA PHE A 128 -23.44 -9.29 -2.10
C PHE A 128 -22.00 -8.81 -1.84
N MET A 129 -21.55 -7.78 -2.56
CA MET A 129 -20.24 -7.17 -2.33
C MET A 129 -20.25 -5.65 -2.47
N VAL A 130 -19.39 -4.99 -1.69
CA VAL A 130 -19.14 -3.55 -1.79
C VAL A 130 -17.68 -3.32 -2.18
N ILE A 131 -17.47 -2.69 -3.33
CA ILE A 131 -16.17 -2.39 -3.91
C ILE A 131 -15.83 -0.91 -3.69
N GLY A 132 -14.74 -0.65 -2.97
CA GLY A 132 -14.13 0.66 -2.81
C GLY A 132 -12.91 0.81 -3.71
N ILE A 133 -13.01 1.68 -4.72
CA ILE A 133 -11.89 2.01 -5.61
C ILE A 133 -11.10 3.16 -4.98
N ASN A 134 -9.88 2.87 -4.52
CA ASN A 134 -9.00 3.85 -3.92
C ASN A 134 -8.53 4.86 -4.97
N THR A 135 -8.83 6.14 -4.75
CA THR A 135 -8.47 7.22 -5.68
C THR A 135 -8.04 8.47 -4.93
N ALA A 136 -7.48 9.46 -5.63
CA ALA A 136 -7.04 10.72 -5.03
C ALA A 136 -7.58 11.92 -5.83
N PHE A 137 -7.43 13.12 -5.27
CA PHE A 137 -7.80 14.37 -5.95
C PHE A 137 -7.16 14.51 -7.35
N SER A 138 -5.88 14.13 -7.48
CA SER A 138 -5.12 14.20 -8.73
C SER A 138 -5.53 13.14 -9.76
N SER A 139 -6.33 12.16 -9.37
CA SER A 139 -6.61 10.96 -10.18
C SER A 139 -7.89 11.06 -11.01
N ARG A 140 -8.39 12.27 -11.30
CA ARG A 140 -9.63 12.47 -12.08
C ARG A 140 -9.64 11.69 -13.39
N LYS A 141 -8.58 11.82 -14.18
CA LYS A 141 -8.45 11.12 -15.47
C LYS A 141 -8.49 9.60 -15.32
N ARG A 142 -7.93 9.06 -14.23
CA ARG A 142 -7.98 7.62 -13.96
C ARG A 142 -9.39 7.15 -13.64
N ARG A 143 -10.14 7.92 -12.85
CA ARG A 143 -11.56 7.63 -12.60
C ARG A 143 -12.37 7.60 -13.88
N ASP A 144 -12.16 8.59 -14.76
CA ASP A 144 -12.81 8.61 -16.07
C ASP A 144 -12.43 7.37 -16.90
N SER A 145 -11.15 6.98 -16.93
CA SER A 145 -10.74 5.76 -17.63
C SER A 145 -11.35 4.47 -17.03
N VAL A 146 -11.53 4.39 -15.71
CA VAL A 146 -12.20 3.25 -15.04
C VAL A 146 -13.69 3.21 -15.42
N ARG A 147 -14.38 4.35 -15.42
CA ARG A 147 -15.77 4.49 -15.86
C ARG A 147 -15.94 4.13 -17.34
N GLU A 148 -15.00 4.53 -18.19
CA GLU A 148 -15.01 4.24 -19.63
C GLU A 148 -14.64 2.78 -19.96
N THR A 149 -14.30 1.96 -18.95
CA THR A 149 -13.91 0.56 -19.12
C THR A 149 -14.76 -0.37 -18.27
N TRP A 150 -14.24 -0.85 -17.14
CA TRP A 150 -14.84 -1.97 -16.42
C TRP A 150 -15.92 -1.56 -15.41
N MET A 151 -16.04 -0.28 -15.06
CA MET A 151 -17.06 0.19 -14.11
C MET A 151 -18.31 0.70 -14.85
N PRO A 152 -19.48 0.04 -14.68
CA PRO A 152 -20.72 0.55 -15.25
C PRO A 152 -21.08 1.94 -14.74
N GLN A 153 -21.79 2.73 -15.55
CA GLN A 153 -22.18 4.11 -15.25
C GLN A 153 -23.71 4.27 -15.22
N GLY A 154 -24.18 5.33 -14.56
CA GLY A 154 -25.58 5.77 -14.62
C GLY A 154 -26.58 4.67 -14.26
N GLU A 155 -27.53 4.40 -15.16
CA GLU A 155 -28.56 3.38 -14.95
C GLU A 155 -27.98 1.96 -14.84
N GLN A 156 -26.90 1.66 -15.55
CA GLN A 156 -26.26 0.33 -15.46
C GLN A 156 -25.63 0.10 -14.09
N LEU A 157 -25.02 1.13 -13.48
CA LEU A 157 -24.50 1.05 -12.11
C LEU A 157 -25.63 0.81 -11.09
N GLN A 158 -26.75 1.52 -11.25
CA GLN A 158 -27.92 1.32 -10.38
C GLN A 158 -28.52 -0.07 -10.55
N ARG A 159 -28.59 -0.56 -11.78
CA ARG A 159 -29.06 -1.91 -12.09
C ARG A 159 -28.15 -2.97 -11.46
N LEU A 160 -26.83 -2.78 -11.54
CA LEU A 160 -25.84 -3.65 -10.90
C LEU A 160 -26.05 -3.73 -9.38
N GLU A 161 -26.32 -2.60 -8.73
CA GLU A 161 -26.62 -2.57 -7.29
C GLU A 161 -27.93 -3.26 -6.94
N GLN A 162 -28.98 -3.03 -7.72
CA GLN A 162 -30.33 -3.52 -7.41
C GLN A 162 -30.51 -5.01 -7.74
N GLU A 163 -30.03 -5.45 -8.91
CA GLU A 163 -30.25 -6.81 -9.41
C GLU A 163 -29.19 -7.80 -8.91
N LYS A 164 -27.94 -7.33 -8.72
CA LYS A 164 -26.82 -8.20 -8.33
C LYS A 164 -26.30 -7.95 -6.92
N GLY A 165 -26.75 -6.89 -6.25
CA GLY A 165 -26.23 -6.51 -4.94
C GLY A 165 -24.74 -6.14 -4.98
N ILE A 166 -24.23 -5.69 -6.13
CA ILE A 166 -22.83 -5.28 -6.29
C ILE A 166 -22.78 -3.75 -6.24
N VAL A 167 -22.15 -3.21 -5.21
CA VAL A 167 -21.99 -1.76 -5.03
C VAL A 167 -20.57 -1.38 -5.40
N VAL A 168 -20.39 -0.45 -6.35
CA VAL A 168 -19.05 0.05 -6.75
C VAL A 168 -18.96 1.54 -6.49
N ARG A 169 -17.99 1.98 -5.69
CA ARG A 169 -17.79 3.40 -5.38
C ARG A 169 -16.31 3.77 -5.41
N PHE A 170 -16.01 4.97 -5.91
CA PHE A 170 -14.71 5.61 -5.70
C PHE A 170 -14.62 6.09 -4.25
N MET A 171 -13.68 5.57 -3.47
CA MET A 171 -13.50 6.00 -2.09
C MET A 171 -12.52 7.17 -2.02
N ILE A 172 -13.01 8.30 -1.50
CA ILE A 172 -12.24 9.54 -1.42
C ILE A 172 -12.59 10.30 -0.14
N GLY A 173 -11.56 10.81 0.52
CA GLY A 173 -11.68 11.71 1.65
C GLY A 173 -11.96 13.15 1.22
N HIS A 174 -11.63 14.08 2.11
CA HIS A 174 -11.73 15.51 1.91
C HIS A 174 -10.36 16.17 2.04
N SER A 175 -10.25 17.41 1.59
CA SER A 175 -9.01 18.16 1.77
C SER A 175 -8.87 18.62 3.23
N ALA A 176 -7.65 18.99 3.65
CA ALA A 176 -7.42 19.52 4.99
C ALA A 176 -8.17 20.83 5.26
N THR A 177 -8.47 21.59 4.20
CA THR A 177 -9.17 22.88 4.29
C THR A 177 -10.60 22.73 3.79
N SER A 178 -11.57 22.94 4.68
CA SER A 178 -12.98 22.85 4.29
C SER A 178 -13.32 23.76 3.10
N ASN A 179 -14.11 23.24 2.16
CA ASN A 179 -14.58 23.95 0.96
C ASN A 179 -13.44 24.44 0.04
N SER A 180 -12.37 23.65 -0.08
CA SER A 180 -11.28 23.90 -1.03
C SER A 180 -11.74 23.80 -2.49
N ILE A 181 -10.93 24.30 -3.42
CA ILE A 181 -11.15 24.11 -4.87
C ILE A 181 -11.22 22.62 -5.24
N LEU A 182 -10.41 21.79 -4.56
CA LEU A 182 -10.37 20.35 -4.78
C LEU A 182 -11.68 19.68 -4.33
N ASP A 183 -12.25 20.11 -3.20
CA ASP A 183 -13.53 19.59 -2.71
C ASP A 183 -14.68 20.00 -3.65
N ARG A 184 -14.72 21.26 -4.11
CA ARG A 184 -15.74 21.72 -5.07
C ARG A 184 -15.67 20.99 -6.41
N ALA A 185 -14.47 20.65 -6.87
CA ALA A 185 -14.29 19.85 -8.08
C ALA A 185 -14.86 18.44 -7.92
N LEU A 186 -14.69 17.83 -6.74
CA LEU A 186 -15.32 16.54 -6.42
C LEU A 186 -16.84 16.66 -6.27
N ASP A 187 -17.36 17.73 -5.68
CA ASP A 187 -18.81 17.95 -5.58
C ASP A 187 -19.45 18.07 -6.97
N SER A 188 -18.78 18.75 -7.90
CA SER A 188 -19.22 18.82 -9.31
C SER A 188 -19.19 17.46 -10.00
N GLU A 189 -18.22 16.62 -9.69
CA GLU A 189 -18.13 15.27 -10.23
C GLU A 189 -19.21 14.35 -9.64
N GLU A 190 -19.42 14.41 -8.32
CA GLU A 190 -20.46 13.64 -7.63
C GLU A 190 -21.85 14.00 -8.15
N ALA A 191 -22.11 15.28 -8.43
CA ALA A 191 -23.38 15.71 -9.01
C ALA A 191 -23.67 15.07 -10.39
N GLN A 192 -22.62 14.75 -11.15
CA GLN A 192 -22.71 14.13 -12.47
C GLN A 192 -22.80 12.60 -12.38
N HIS A 193 -21.91 11.97 -11.62
CA HIS A 193 -21.68 10.51 -11.67
C HIS A 193 -22.33 9.74 -10.51
N LYS A 194 -22.51 10.38 -9.34
CA LYS A 194 -23.13 9.80 -8.13
C LYS A 194 -22.48 8.49 -7.67
N ASP A 195 -21.17 8.39 -7.83
CA ASP A 195 -20.41 7.16 -7.67
C ASP A 195 -19.26 7.28 -6.65
N PHE A 196 -19.24 8.33 -5.83
CA PHE A 196 -18.32 8.41 -4.70
C PHE A 196 -18.85 7.78 -3.41
N LEU A 197 -17.90 7.28 -2.62
CA LEU A 197 -18.03 7.09 -1.19
C LEU A 197 -17.12 8.11 -0.50
N ARG A 198 -17.73 9.20 -0.02
CA ARG A 198 -17.05 10.24 0.76
C ARG A 198 -16.69 9.69 2.14
N LEU A 199 -15.41 9.76 2.49
CA LEU A 199 -14.88 9.29 3.77
C LEU A 199 -14.57 10.48 4.68
N GLU A 200 -14.81 10.32 5.98
CA GLU A 200 -14.34 11.24 7.02
C GLU A 200 -12.83 11.03 7.23
N HIS A 201 -12.07 11.47 6.24
CA HIS A 201 -10.64 11.24 6.11
C HIS A 201 -9.98 12.45 5.42
N VAL A 202 -8.95 13.01 6.03
CA VAL A 202 -8.11 14.01 5.35
C VAL A 202 -7.16 13.29 4.42
N GLU A 203 -7.29 13.52 3.11
CA GLU A 203 -6.37 12.93 2.12
C GLU A 203 -4.94 13.42 2.31
N GLY A 204 -3.99 12.49 2.24
CA GLY A 204 -2.56 12.76 2.38
C GLY A 204 -1.71 11.64 1.81
N TYR A 205 -0.45 11.96 1.47
CA TYR A 205 0.46 11.01 0.82
C TYR A 205 0.77 9.76 1.68
N HIS A 206 0.83 9.92 3.01
CA HIS A 206 1.14 8.84 3.96
C HIS A 206 -0.08 8.29 4.72
N GLU A 207 -1.28 8.53 4.20
CA GLU A 207 -2.52 8.26 4.92
C GLU A 207 -3.32 7.07 4.35
N LEU A 208 -2.76 6.32 3.39
CA LEU A 208 -3.43 5.20 2.71
C LEU A 208 -3.94 4.13 3.69
N SER A 209 -3.12 3.70 4.65
CA SER A 209 -3.51 2.72 5.66
C SER A 209 -4.68 3.21 6.53
N ALA A 210 -4.73 4.52 6.81
CA ALA A 210 -5.83 5.13 7.55
C ALA A 210 -7.10 5.17 6.71
N LYS A 211 -6.98 5.57 5.44
CA LYS A 211 -8.07 5.61 4.47
C LYS A 211 -8.74 4.25 4.31
N THR A 212 -7.95 3.19 4.14
CA THR A 212 -8.46 1.81 4.03
C THR A 212 -9.21 1.37 5.28
N LYS A 213 -8.68 1.67 6.47
CA LYS A 213 -9.37 1.39 7.73
C LYS A 213 -10.72 2.11 7.81
N ILE A 214 -10.75 3.39 7.44
CA ILE A 214 -11.97 4.21 7.42
C ILE A 214 -12.95 3.70 6.36
N PHE A 215 -12.48 3.25 5.20
CA PHE A 215 -13.30 2.64 4.18
C PHE A 215 -14.06 1.42 4.71
N PHE A 216 -13.36 0.41 5.26
CA PHE A 216 -14.01 -0.80 5.76
C PHE A 216 -14.98 -0.49 6.90
N THR A 217 -14.62 0.43 7.79
CA THR A 217 -15.49 0.90 8.88
C THR A 217 -16.77 1.56 8.34
N THR A 218 -16.62 2.50 7.41
CA THR A 218 -17.73 3.25 6.82
C THR A 218 -18.63 2.34 5.98
N ALA A 219 -18.03 1.45 5.19
CA ALA A 219 -18.75 0.51 4.34
C ALA A 219 -19.56 -0.49 5.19
N ALA A 220 -18.96 -1.06 6.25
CA ALA A 220 -19.66 -1.95 7.16
C ALA A 220 -20.80 -1.26 7.93
N ALA A 221 -20.66 0.04 8.22
CA ALA A 221 -21.74 0.82 8.83
C ALA A 221 -22.91 1.11 7.86
N LYS A 222 -22.62 1.28 6.56
CA LYS A 222 -23.62 1.67 5.55
C LYS A 222 -24.31 0.48 4.88
N TRP A 223 -23.60 -0.63 4.68
CA TRP A 223 -24.10 -1.82 3.99
C TRP A 223 -23.96 -3.07 4.85
N ASP A 224 -24.96 -3.94 4.75
CA ASP A 224 -24.88 -5.32 5.22
C ASP A 224 -24.45 -6.22 4.06
N ALA A 225 -23.17 -6.13 3.69
CA ALA A 225 -22.59 -6.88 2.59
C ALA A 225 -21.93 -8.18 3.06
N GLU A 226 -21.87 -9.19 2.20
CA GLU A 226 -21.15 -10.44 2.49
C GLU A 226 -19.65 -10.29 2.32
N PHE A 227 -19.22 -9.52 1.31
CA PHE A 227 -17.83 -9.19 1.04
C PHE A 227 -17.62 -7.69 0.88
N PHE A 228 -16.45 -7.23 1.30
CA PHE A 228 -15.95 -5.88 1.09
C PHE A 228 -14.63 -5.96 0.33
N VAL A 229 -14.53 -5.25 -0.78
CA VAL A 229 -13.42 -5.32 -1.73
C VAL A 229 -12.76 -3.95 -1.80
N LYS A 230 -11.43 -3.92 -1.75
CA LYS A 230 -10.65 -2.73 -2.07
C LYS A 230 -9.93 -2.96 -3.39
N VAL A 231 -9.90 -1.95 -4.25
CA VAL A 231 -9.23 -1.95 -5.56
C VAL A 231 -8.50 -0.61 -5.74
N ASP A 232 -7.34 -0.57 -6.40
CA ASP A 232 -6.70 0.69 -6.82
C ASP A 232 -7.27 1.23 -8.15
N ASP A 233 -7.25 2.55 -8.34
CA ASP A 233 -7.78 3.21 -9.56
C ASP A 233 -6.94 3.04 -10.83
N ASP A 234 -5.85 2.27 -10.75
CA ASP A 234 -5.02 1.86 -11.87
C ASP A 234 -4.99 0.34 -12.08
N VAL A 235 -6.07 -0.36 -11.74
CA VAL A 235 -6.26 -1.80 -11.94
C VAL A 235 -7.43 -2.06 -12.88
N HIS A 236 -7.29 -2.99 -13.82
CA HIS A 236 -8.41 -3.53 -14.60
C HIS A 236 -9.04 -4.71 -13.84
N VAL A 237 -10.37 -4.76 -13.78
CA VAL A 237 -11.13 -5.78 -13.04
C VAL A 237 -12.22 -6.38 -13.91
N ASN A 238 -12.37 -7.70 -13.86
CA ASN A 238 -13.50 -8.44 -14.42
C ASN A 238 -14.51 -8.73 -13.29
N LEU A 239 -15.61 -7.95 -13.26
CA LEU A 239 -16.57 -7.93 -12.14
C LEU A 239 -17.34 -9.24 -11.97
N GLY A 240 -17.73 -9.89 -13.05
CA GLY A 240 -18.43 -11.17 -13.05
C GLY A 240 -17.54 -12.30 -12.54
N THR A 241 -16.30 -12.35 -13.00
CA THR A 241 -15.27 -13.31 -12.54
C THR A 241 -14.94 -13.09 -11.06
N LEU A 242 -14.83 -11.83 -10.62
CA LEU A 242 -14.69 -11.48 -9.20
C LEU A 242 -15.89 -11.99 -8.39
N ALA A 243 -17.10 -11.66 -8.84
CA ALA A 243 -18.33 -12.00 -8.12
C ALA A 243 -18.52 -13.52 -8.01
N ALA A 244 -18.34 -14.25 -9.11
CA ALA A 244 -18.41 -15.71 -9.14
C ALA A 244 -17.36 -16.34 -8.22
N THR A 245 -16.14 -15.78 -8.17
CA THR A 245 -15.10 -16.28 -7.28
C THR A 245 -15.44 -16.09 -5.81
N LEU A 246 -15.92 -14.90 -5.42
CA LEU A 246 -16.35 -14.64 -4.05
C LEU A 246 -17.57 -15.46 -3.65
N ALA A 247 -18.50 -15.74 -4.58
CA ALA A 247 -19.68 -16.55 -4.32
C ALA A 247 -19.31 -17.98 -3.90
N ARG A 248 -18.24 -18.56 -4.46
CA ARG A 248 -17.70 -19.88 -4.05
C ARG A 248 -17.20 -19.92 -2.61
N HIS A 249 -16.98 -18.76 -1.99
CA HIS A 249 -16.47 -18.62 -0.63
C HIS A 249 -17.51 -18.10 0.37
N ARG A 250 -18.77 -17.90 -0.05
CA ARG A 250 -19.87 -17.42 0.80
C ARG A 250 -20.10 -18.27 2.07
N SER A 251 -19.92 -19.58 1.98
CA SER A 251 -20.14 -20.51 3.11
C SER A 251 -18.97 -20.56 4.10
N LYS A 252 -17.82 -19.96 3.77
CA LYS A 252 -16.63 -19.96 4.60
C LYS A 252 -16.68 -18.78 5.59
N PRO A 253 -16.54 -19.03 6.90
CA PRO A 253 -16.47 -17.94 7.87
C PRO A 253 -15.13 -17.21 7.75
N ARG A 254 -15.11 -15.88 7.96
CA ARG A 254 -13.88 -15.08 8.08
C ARG A 254 -12.85 -15.31 6.97
N VAL A 255 -13.23 -14.98 5.74
CA VAL A 255 -12.36 -15.06 4.55
C VAL A 255 -11.57 -13.77 4.35
N TYR A 256 -10.26 -13.90 4.10
CA TYR A 256 -9.38 -12.89 3.52
C TYR A 256 -8.80 -13.44 2.22
N ILE A 257 -9.18 -12.85 1.09
CA ILE A 257 -8.84 -13.35 -0.25
C ILE A 257 -8.11 -12.28 -1.05
N GLY A 258 -7.09 -12.71 -1.78
CA GLY A 258 -6.29 -11.86 -2.65
C GLY A 258 -5.14 -12.67 -3.25
N CYS A 259 -4.33 -12.03 -4.08
CA CYS A 259 -3.08 -12.64 -4.51
C CYS A 259 -2.07 -12.53 -3.37
N MET A 260 -1.85 -13.64 -2.66
CA MET A 260 -1.07 -13.65 -1.42
C MET A 260 0.42 -13.61 -1.75
N LYS A 261 1.14 -12.71 -1.08
CA LYS A 261 2.59 -12.50 -1.24
C LYS A 261 3.29 -12.41 0.10
N SER A 262 4.60 -12.60 0.07
CA SER A 262 5.53 -12.25 1.13
C SER A 262 6.79 -11.74 0.46
N GLY A 263 7.28 -10.58 0.91
CA GLY A 263 8.40 -9.87 0.29
C GLY A 263 9.30 -9.25 1.35
N PRO A 264 10.50 -8.79 0.97
CA PRO A 264 11.45 -8.20 1.91
C PRO A 264 10.83 -6.99 2.60
N VAL A 265 11.11 -6.85 3.90
CA VAL A 265 10.75 -5.63 4.64
C VAL A 265 11.53 -4.45 4.08
N LEU A 266 10.82 -3.35 3.78
CA LEU A 266 11.42 -2.18 3.16
C LEU A 266 12.08 -1.28 4.22
N SER A 267 13.20 -1.73 4.78
CA SER A 267 13.92 -1.05 5.88
C SER A 267 14.81 0.12 5.45
N LYS A 268 15.05 0.31 4.15
CA LYS A 268 15.92 1.39 3.65
C LYS A 268 15.15 2.69 3.49
N THR A 269 15.66 3.80 4.04
CA THR A 269 14.99 5.11 4.01
C THR A 269 14.83 5.73 2.61
N ASN A 270 15.58 5.23 1.62
CA ASN A 270 15.57 5.77 0.26
C ASN A 270 14.56 5.09 -0.68
N VAL A 271 13.73 4.18 -0.19
CA VAL A 271 12.68 3.53 -0.99
C VAL A 271 11.32 4.18 -0.71
N LYS A 272 10.47 4.27 -1.74
CA LYS A 272 9.17 4.96 -1.70
C LYS A 272 8.29 4.55 -0.52
N TYR A 273 8.31 3.27 -0.17
CA TYR A 273 7.48 2.69 0.88
C TYR A 273 8.32 2.18 2.06
N HIS A 274 9.37 2.92 2.41
CA HIS A 274 10.15 2.68 3.61
C HIS A 274 9.23 2.50 4.82
N GLU A 275 9.44 1.42 5.57
CA GLU A 275 8.71 1.11 6.80
C GLU A 275 9.53 1.61 8.01
N PRO A 276 9.19 2.76 8.64
CA PRO A 276 9.97 3.30 9.76
C PRO A 276 10.05 2.34 10.95
N GLU A 277 9.04 1.48 11.11
CA GLU A 277 8.97 0.51 12.19
C GLU A 277 9.39 -0.90 11.72
N TYR A 278 10.30 -0.99 10.74
CA TYR A 278 10.76 -2.24 10.14
C TYR A 278 11.27 -3.26 11.17
N TRP A 279 11.82 -2.79 12.28
CA TRP A 279 12.33 -3.61 13.38
C TRP A 279 11.25 -4.49 14.04
N LYS A 280 9.96 -4.13 13.91
CA LYS A 280 8.84 -4.96 14.40
C LYS A 280 8.64 -6.25 13.60
N PHE A 281 9.19 -6.33 12.40
CA PHE A 281 9.13 -7.51 11.53
C PHE A 281 10.32 -8.46 11.73
N GLY A 282 11.12 -8.21 12.78
CA GLY A 282 12.28 -8.99 13.19
C GLY A 282 13.59 -8.42 12.65
N GLU A 283 14.51 -9.31 12.27
CA GLU A 283 15.88 -8.96 11.91
C GLU A 283 16.03 -8.42 10.49
N GLU A 284 17.19 -7.83 10.20
CA GLU A 284 17.51 -7.37 8.85
C GLU A 284 17.50 -8.55 7.86
N GLY A 285 16.81 -8.36 6.72
CA GLY A 285 16.61 -9.41 5.73
C GLY A 285 15.31 -10.20 5.91
N ASN A 286 14.57 -9.99 7.00
CA ASN A 286 13.25 -10.59 7.18
C ASN A 286 12.26 -10.12 6.11
N LYS A 287 11.22 -10.94 5.96
CA LYS A 287 10.10 -10.68 5.06
C LYS A 287 8.87 -10.27 5.86
N TYR A 288 8.00 -9.49 5.24
CA TYR A 288 6.65 -9.31 5.75
C TYR A 288 5.95 -10.67 5.86
N PHE A 289 5.07 -10.81 6.85
CA PHE A 289 4.15 -11.95 6.93
C PHE A 289 3.33 -12.05 5.63
N ARG A 290 2.73 -13.21 5.38
CA ARG A 290 1.96 -13.43 4.15
C ARG A 290 0.68 -12.58 4.18
N HIS A 291 0.48 -11.76 3.16
CA HIS A 291 -0.67 -10.84 3.00
C HIS A 291 -1.05 -10.73 1.52
N ALA A 292 -2.28 -10.31 1.22
CA ALA A 292 -2.70 -10.02 -0.15
C ALA A 292 -1.98 -8.79 -0.71
N THR A 293 -1.75 -8.74 -2.01
CA THR A 293 -1.19 -7.55 -2.66
C THR A 293 -2.17 -6.38 -2.66
N GLY A 294 -1.67 -5.16 -2.51
CA GLY A 294 -2.51 -3.96 -2.37
C GLY A 294 -3.40 -3.60 -3.56
N GLN A 295 -3.12 -4.07 -4.77
CA GLN A 295 -3.89 -3.70 -5.97
C GLN A 295 -5.37 -4.08 -5.88
N ILE A 296 -5.65 -5.28 -5.33
CA ILE A 296 -6.99 -5.77 -5.08
C ILE A 296 -6.98 -6.88 -4.03
N TYR A 297 -7.95 -6.81 -3.11
CA TYR A 297 -8.23 -7.87 -2.16
C TYR A 297 -9.67 -7.75 -1.65
N ALA A 298 -10.21 -8.82 -1.09
CA ALA A 298 -11.52 -8.83 -0.45
C ALA A 298 -11.48 -9.48 0.93
N ILE A 299 -12.37 -9.00 1.80
CA ILE A 299 -12.58 -9.53 3.13
C ILE A 299 -14.07 -9.82 3.34
N SER A 300 -14.37 -10.88 4.07
CA SER A 300 -15.74 -11.20 4.48
C SER A 300 -16.31 -10.17 5.48
N LYS A 301 -17.63 -10.16 5.60
CA LYS A 301 -18.39 -9.36 6.57
C LYS A 301 -17.83 -9.40 7.99
N ASP A 302 -17.46 -10.58 8.48
CA ASP A 302 -16.95 -10.74 9.84
C ASP A 302 -15.64 -9.97 10.06
N LEU A 303 -14.75 -9.98 9.07
CA LEU A 303 -13.49 -9.25 9.13
C LEU A 303 -13.69 -7.74 8.98
N ALA A 304 -14.63 -7.30 8.15
CA ALA A 304 -14.99 -5.88 8.06
C ALA A 304 -15.60 -5.37 9.38
N ASN A 305 -16.44 -6.17 10.02
CA ASN A 305 -16.98 -5.87 11.36
C ASN A 305 -15.87 -5.84 12.42
N TYR A 306 -14.92 -6.79 12.38
CA TYR A 306 -13.75 -6.78 13.26
C TYR A 306 -12.95 -5.49 13.12
N ILE A 307 -12.70 -5.03 11.88
CA ILE A 307 -12.02 -3.75 11.64
C ILE A 307 -12.82 -2.59 12.26
N SER A 308 -14.12 -2.53 11.98
CA SER A 308 -15.00 -1.46 12.46
C SER A 308 -15.01 -1.35 14.00
N ILE A 309 -15.12 -2.48 14.69
CA ILE A 309 -15.14 -2.56 16.16
C ILE A 309 -13.77 -2.18 16.74
N ASN A 310 -12.67 -2.68 16.17
CA ASN A 310 -11.33 -2.55 16.74
C ASN A 310 -10.51 -1.38 16.15
N GLN A 311 -11.12 -0.53 15.32
CA GLN A 311 -10.42 0.48 14.52
C GLN A 311 -9.42 1.36 15.30
N HIS A 312 -9.68 1.63 16.58
CA HIS A 312 -8.87 2.50 17.43
C HIS A 312 -7.55 1.85 17.87
N ILE A 313 -7.47 0.52 17.90
CA ILE A 313 -6.24 -0.23 18.27
C ILE A 313 -5.54 -0.84 17.06
N LEU A 314 -6.17 -0.82 15.88
CA LEU A 314 -5.54 -1.31 14.65
C LEU A 314 -4.42 -0.38 14.19
N HIS A 315 -3.20 -0.90 14.33
CA HIS A 315 -1.96 -0.24 13.97
C HIS A 315 -1.82 -0.06 12.46
N LYS A 316 -1.22 1.05 12.03
CA LYS A 316 -1.05 1.40 10.61
C LYS A 316 0.44 1.38 10.29
N TYR A 317 0.84 0.50 9.40
CA TYR A 317 2.17 0.48 8.79
C TYR A 317 2.22 1.39 7.55
N ALA A 318 3.41 1.67 7.05
CA ALA A 318 3.62 2.53 5.88
C ALA A 318 2.99 1.96 4.61
N ASN A 319 2.99 0.63 4.48
CA ASN A 319 2.30 -0.09 3.41
C ASN A 319 0.88 -0.46 3.89
N GLU A 320 -0.10 -0.10 3.09
CA GLU A 320 -1.52 -0.32 3.42
C GLU A 320 -1.91 -1.81 3.39
N ASP A 321 -1.36 -2.57 2.46
CA ASP A 321 -1.63 -4.00 2.31
C ASP A 321 -0.97 -4.83 3.42
N VAL A 322 0.23 -4.41 3.85
CA VAL A 322 0.87 -4.90 5.08
C VAL A 322 0.01 -4.56 6.30
N SER A 323 -0.51 -3.33 6.41
CA SER A 323 -1.38 -2.95 7.53
C SER A 323 -2.59 -3.88 7.64
N LEU A 324 -3.31 -4.11 6.54
CA LEU A 324 -4.45 -5.00 6.51
C LEU A 324 -4.08 -6.43 6.95
N GLY A 325 -3.00 -7.00 6.39
CA GLY A 325 -2.58 -8.34 6.77
C GLY A 325 -2.18 -8.45 8.25
N ALA A 326 -1.59 -7.41 8.84
CA ALA A 326 -1.24 -7.38 10.26
C ALA A 326 -2.48 -7.43 11.16
N TRP A 327 -3.61 -6.87 10.72
CA TRP A 327 -4.85 -6.90 11.50
C TRP A 327 -5.43 -8.32 11.61
N PHE A 328 -5.03 -9.22 10.71
CA PHE A 328 -5.60 -10.56 10.59
C PHE A 328 -4.63 -11.69 10.93
N ILE A 329 -3.31 -11.45 10.93
CA ILE A 329 -2.29 -12.49 11.12
C ILE A 329 -2.46 -13.29 12.43
N GLY A 330 -2.98 -12.66 13.48
CA GLY A 330 -3.24 -13.28 14.79
C GLY A 330 -4.65 -13.85 14.96
N LEU A 331 -5.49 -13.79 13.92
CA LEU A 331 -6.88 -14.25 13.96
C LEU A 331 -7.02 -15.63 13.29
N GLU A 332 -7.97 -16.43 13.77
CA GLU A 332 -8.34 -17.70 13.13
C GLU A 332 -9.26 -17.44 11.92
N ILE A 333 -8.62 -17.19 10.77
CA ILE A 333 -9.26 -16.78 9.52
C ILE A 333 -8.74 -17.61 8.33
N GLU A 334 -9.51 -17.66 7.25
CA GLU A 334 -9.10 -18.35 6.02
C GLU A 334 -8.40 -17.38 5.06
N HIS A 335 -7.10 -17.58 4.85
CA HIS A 335 -6.32 -16.87 3.83
C HIS A 335 -6.41 -17.62 2.50
N ILE A 336 -7.03 -17.01 1.49
CA ILE A 336 -7.18 -17.59 0.16
C ILE A 336 -6.21 -16.90 -0.80
N ASP A 337 -5.28 -17.67 -1.36
CA ASP A 337 -4.37 -17.22 -2.41
C ASP A 337 -5.00 -17.39 -3.79
N GLU A 338 -5.63 -16.31 -4.27
CA GLU A 338 -6.30 -16.26 -5.56
C GLU A 338 -5.40 -15.58 -6.60
N ARG A 339 -4.69 -16.40 -7.39
CA ARG A 339 -3.68 -15.92 -8.36
C ARG A 339 -4.31 -15.20 -9.55
N SER A 340 -5.61 -15.39 -9.82
CA SER A 340 -6.32 -14.63 -10.84
C SER A 340 -6.53 -13.15 -10.47
N MET A 341 -6.29 -12.76 -9.21
CA MET A 341 -6.32 -11.35 -8.76
C MET A 341 -5.01 -10.59 -9.00
N CYS A 342 -4.01 -11.18 -9.67
CA CYS A 342 -2.72 -10.53 -9.93
C CYS A 342 -2.09 -10.95 -11.27
N CYS A 343 -2.91 -11.04 -12.32
CA CYS A 343 -2.40 -11.27 -13.66
C CYS A 343 -1.62 -10.06 -14.18
N GLY A 344 -0.66 -10.32 -15.05
CA GLY A 344 -0.04 -9.28 -15.86
C GLY A 344 -1.02 -8.73 -16.88
N THR A 345 -0.79 -7.50 -17.33
CA THR A 345 -1.47 -6.95 -18.51
C THR A 345 -1.08 -7.74 -19.78
N PRO A 346 -1.70 -7.48 -20.95
CA PRO A 346 -1.34 -8.16 -22.20
C PRO A 346 0.17 -8.31 -22.44
N PRO A 347 0.64 -9.51 -22.80
CA PRO A 347 -0.14 -10.67 -23.25
C PRO A 347 -0.56 -11.67 -22.15
N ASP A 348 -0.21 -11.45 -20.88
CA ASP A 348 -0.41 -12.48 -19.83
C ASP A 348 -1.89 -12.79 -19.57
N CYS A 349 -2.72 -11.77 -19.37
CA CYS A 349 -4.15 -11.97 -19.16
C CYS A 349 -4.86 -12.61 -20.37
N GLU A 350 -4.45 -12.29 -21.61
CA GLU A 350 -4.97 -12.93 -22.84
C GLU A 350 -4.65 -14.42 -22.88
N TRP A 351 -3.40 -14.80 -22.59
CA TRP A 351 -2.99 -16.20 -22.58
C TRP A 351 -3.70 -17.00 -21.48
N LYS A 352 -3.94 -16.39 -20.33
CA LYS A 352 -4.68 -17.02 -19.23
C LYS A 352 -6.15 -17.24 -19.58
N GLU A 353 -6.80 -16.27 -20.23
CA GLU A 353 -8.15 -16.42 -20.75
C GLU A 353 -8.23 -17.55 -21.79
N GLN A 354 -7.30 -17.61 -22.75
CA GLN A 354 -7.23 -18.68 -23.75
C GLN A 354 -7.06 -20.07 -23.12
N ALA A 355 -6.42 -20.14 -21.96
CA ALA A 355 -6.28 -21.36 -21.16
C ALA A 355 -7.49 -21.66 -20.26
N GLY A 356 -8.58 -20.89 -20.35
CA GLY A 356 -9.79 -21.03 -19.53
C GLY A 356 -9.66 -20.47 -18.10
N ASN A 357 -8.60 -19.71 -17.81
CA ASN A 357 -8.33 -19.12 -16.50
C ASN A 357 -8.49 -17.60 -16.55
N VAL A 358 -9.72 -17.12 -16.78
CA VAL A 358 -10.02 -15.68 -16.84
C VAL A 358 -9.53 -14.99 -15.57
N CYS A 359 -8.79 -13.89 -15.76
CA CYS A 359 -8.24 -13.11 -14.66
C CYS A 359 -9.33 -12.27 -13.99
N ILE A 360 -9.32 -12.21 -12.66
CA ILE A 360 -10.14 -11.26 -11.89
C ILE A 360 -9.57 -9.86 -12.04
N ALA A 361 -8.25 -9.71 -11.98
CA ALA A 361 -7.59 -8.42 -12.10
C ALA A 361 -6.27 -8.50 -12.86
N SER A 362 -5.99 -7.44 -13.60
CA SER A 362 -4.80 -7.31 -14.45
C SER A 362 -4.06 -5.99 -14.18
N PHE A 363 -2.76 -6.05 -13.91
CA PHE A 363 -1.91 -4.88 -13.66
C PHE A 363 -0.41 -5.18 -13.87
N ASP A 364 0.42 -4.13 -13.89
CA ASP A 364 1.87 -4.26 -14.06
C ASP A 364 2.62 -4.16 -12.72
N TRP A 365 3.39 -5.20 -12.37
CA TRP A 365 4.21 -5.20 -11.15
C TRP A 365 5.22 -4.05 -11.11
N SER A 366 5.76 -3.64 -12.27
CA SER A 366 6.75 -2.56 -12.37
C SER A 366 6.24 -1.20 -11.91
N CYS A 367 4.93 -0.96 -12.04
CA CYS A 367 4.29 0.30 -11.63
C CYS A 367 3.39 0.14 -10.40
N SER A 368 3.29 -1.08 -9.84
CA SER A 368 2.35 -1.43 -8.76
C SER A 368 0.89 -1.10 -9.12
N GLY A 369 0.53 -1.31 -10.38
CA GLY A 369 -0.69 -0.87 -11.06
C GLY A 369 -0.44 -0.90 -12.57
N ILE A 370 -1.43 -0.59 -13.41
CA ILE A 370 -1.22 -0.46 -14.86
C ILE A 370 -0.32 0.74 -15.12
N CYS A 371 0.81 0.51 -15.78
CA CYS A 371 1.71 1.61 -16.16
C CYS A 371 1.00 2.54 -17.15
N LYS A 372 1.05 3.87 -16.91
CA LYS A 372 0.32 4.86 -17.73
C LYS A 372 -1.18 4.51 -17.84
N SER A 373 -1.80 4.27 -16.68
CA SER A 373 -3.16 3.72 -16.59
C SER A 373 -4.23 4.53 -17.30
N VAL A 374 -4.10 5.86 -17.35
CA VAL A 374 -5.06 6.75 -18.03
C VAL A 374 -5.22 6.34 -19.50
N GLU A 375 -4.13 6.01 -20.19
CA GLU A 375 -4.16 5.60 -21.59
C GLU A 375 -4.27 4.08 -21.75
N LYS A 376 -3.58 3.31 -20.92
CA LYS A 376 -3.42 1.86 -21.13
C LYS A 376 -4.58 1.01 -20.62
N ILE A 377 -5.36 1.46 -19.63
CA ILE A 377 -6.44 0.61 -19.07
C ILE A 377 -7.48 0.24 -20.13
N LYS A 378 -7.74 1.13 -21.09
CA LYS A 378 -8.63 0.84 -22.22
C LYS A 378 -8.10 -0.28 -23.11
N PHE A 379 -6.82 -0.23 -23.46
CA PHE A 379 -6.15 -1.29 -24.21
C PHE A 379 -6.14 -2.64 -23.46
N VAL A 380 -5.95 -2.61 -22.14
CA VAL A 380 -6.03 -3.81 -21.28
C VAL A 380 -7.45 -4.35 -21.28
N HIS A 381 -8.45 -3.47 -21.12
CA HIS A 381 -9.86 -3.86 -21.11
C HIS A 381 -10.28 -4.50 -22.43
N GLU A 382 -9.94 -3.89 -23.58
CA GLU A 382 -10.26 -4.43 -24.91
C GLU A 382 -9.71 -5.85 -25.17
N ARG A 383 -8.66 -6.26 -24.44
CA ARG A 383 -7.98 -7.54 -24.62
C ARG A 383 -8.27 -8.58 -23.55
N CYS A 384 -8.62 -8.13 -22.34
CA CYS A 384 -8.71 -9.00 -21.17
C CYS A 384 -10.04 -8.87 -20.43
N SER A 385 -10.99 -8.11 -20.97
CA SER A 385 -12.36 -8.08 -20.44
C SER A 385 -13.03 -9.43 -20.61
N GLU A 386 -13.69 -9.88 -19.56
CA GLU A 386 -14.69 -10.95 -19.69
C GLU A 386 -15.84 -10.54 -20.64
N GLY A 387 -16.55 -11.52 -21.19
CA GLY A 387 -17.74 -11.25 -22.00
C GLY A 387 -18.84 -10.53 -21.20
N GLU A 388 -19.61 -9.65 -21.84
CA GLU A 388 -20.65 -8.83 -21.18
C GLU A 388 -21.65 -9.66 -20.37
N GLU A 389 -21.95 -10.87 -20.83
CA GLU A 389 -22.86 -11.80 -20.18
C GLU A 389 -22.32 -12.37 -18.86
N ALA A 390 -20.99 -12.37 -18.64
CA ALA A 390 -20.38 -12.97 -17.46
C ALA A 390 -20.89 -12.34 -16.16
N LEU A 391 -21.02 -11.02 -16.13
CA LEU A 391 -21.52 -10.28 -14.98
C LEU A 391 -23.03 -10.52 -14.73
N TRP A 392 -23.82 -10.56 -15.80
CA TRP A 392 -25.28 -10.65 -15.70
C TRP A 392 -25.79 -12.08 -15.55
N ASN A 393 -25.03 -13.08 -16.01
CA ASN A 393 -25.37 -14.50 -15.86
C ASN A 393 -24.75 -15.13 -14.60
N ALA A 394 -23.84 -14.44 -13.91
CA ALA A 394 -23.33 -14.89 -12.62
C ALA A 394 -24.50 -15.10 -11.64
N LEU A 395 -24.64 -16.34 -11.16
CA LEU A 395 -25.56 -16.73 -10.09
C LEU A 395 -24.95 -16.32 -8.76
N LEU A 396 -25.47 -15.23 -8.19
CA LEU A 396 -25.03 -14.64 -6.92
C LEU A 396 -26.06 -14.81 -5.82
#